data_AF-A0A4R4PA57-F1
#
_entry.id   AF-A0A4R4PA57-F1
#
_cell.length_a   1.000
_cell.length_b   1.000
_cell.length_c   1.000
_cell.angle_alpha   90.00
_cell.angle_beta   90.00
_cell.angle_gamma   90.00
#
_symmetry.space_group_name_H-M   'P 1'
#
loop_
_entity.id
_entity.type
_entity.pdbx_description
1 polymer ?
#
loop_
_entity_poly.entity_id
_entity_poly.type
_entity_poly.pdbx_seq_one_letter_code
_entity_poly.pdbx_strand_id
1 'polypeptide(L)' 'MARMRYEARHSATRGWYVVSDEGHLAHVPDPDTYHLRAALFERREDAERCAAELSRLGQLS' A
#
# COMPACT_ATOMS: atom_id res chain seq x y z
N MET A 1 -18.89 2.99 -9.51
CA MET A 1 -17.51 2.47 -9.50
C MET A 1 -17.04 2.48 -8.06
N ALA A 2 -16.67 1.32 -7.50
CA ALA A 2 -16.19 1.23 -6.13
C ALA A 2 -14.85 1.96 -6.03
N ARG A 3 -14.76 2.94 -5.14
CA ARG A 3 -13.54 3.72 -4.90
C ARG A 3 -12.54 2.81 -4.18
N MET A 4 -11.54 2.31 -4.88
CA MET A 4 -10.51 1.43 -4.29
C MET A 4 -9.76 2.23 -3.21
N ARG A 5 -9.90 1.80 -1.95
CA ARG A 5 -9.25 2.44 -0.79
C ARG A 5 -8.15 1.55 -0.28
N TYR A 6 -7.07 2.15 0.17
CA TYR A 6 -5.94 1.46 0.77
C TYR A 6 -5.73 1.95 2.18
N GLU A 7 -5.31 1.05 3.07
CA GLU A 7 -5.01 1.35 4.46
C GLU A 7 -3.69 0.75 4.90
N ALA A 8 -2.97 1.49 5.75
CA ALA A 8 -1.77 1.03 6.40
C ALA A 8 -2.15 0.20 7.63
N ARG A 9 -1.70 -1.05 7.67
CA ARG A 9 -1.83 -1.96 8.80
C ARG A 9 -0.46 -2.28 9.37
N HIS A 10 -0.44 -2.63 10.66
CA HIS A 10 0.77 -3.06 11.35
C HIS A 10 0.67 -4.55 11.70
N SER A 11 1.78 -5.27 11.57
CA SER A 11 1.94 -6.63 12.04
C SER A 11 3.22 -6.73 12.85
N ALA A 12 3.13 -7.35 14.03
CA ALA A 12 4.29 -7.56 14.90
C ALA A 12 5.43 -8.35 14.23
N THR A 13 5.12 -9.17 13.21
CA THR A 13 6.12 -10.03 12.53
C THR A 13 6.60 -9.46 11.20
N ARG A 14 5.92 -8.47 10.62
CA ARG A 14 6.19 -7.96 9.26
C ARG A 14 6.36 -6.44 9.18
N GLY A 15 6.14 -5.72 10.28
CA GLY A 15 6.14 -4.25 10.28
C GLY A 15 4.86 -3.67 9.69
N TRP A 16 4.98 -2.51 9.05
CA TRP A 16 3.86 -1.81 8.42
C TRP A 16 3.66 -2.29 6.99
N TYR A 17 2.41 -2.45 6.57
CA TYR A 17 2.06 -2.91 5.24
C TYR A 17 0.77 -2.27 4.76
N VAL A 18 0.60 -2.14 3.46
CA VAL A 18 -0.60 -1.54 2.86
C VAL A 18 -1.50 -2.62 2.27
N VAL A 19 -2.79 -2.55 2.58
CA VAL A 19 -3.83 -3.43 2.02
C VAL A 19 -4.95 -2.61 1.37
N SER A 20 -5.63 -3.18 0.39
CA SER A 20 -6.89 -2.64 -0.12
C SER A 20 -8.04 -2.88 0.86
N ASP A 21 -9.16 -2.20 0.64
CA ASP A 21 -10.40 -2.39 1.38
C ASP A 21 -11.02 -3.79 1.21
N GLU A 22 -10.63 -4.51 0.15
CA GLU A 22 -10.93 -5.93 -0.05
C GLU A 22 -10.02 -6.87 0.75
N GLY A 23 -8.99 -6.34 1.43
CA GLY A 23 -8.04 -7.11 2.22
C GLY A 23 -6.86 -7.67 1.42
N HIS A 24 -6.67 -7.25 0.16
CA HIS A 24 -5.54 -7.67 -0.65
C HIS A 24 -4.30 -6.83 -0.35
N LEU A 25 -3.12 -7.46 -0.30
CA LEU A 25 -1.85 -6.73 -0.16
C LEU A 25 -1.60 -5.86 -1.39
N ALA A 26 -1.31 -4.58 -1.15
CA ALA A 26 -0.93 -3.66 -2.20
C ALA A 26 0.46 -4.01 -2.72
N HIS A 27 0.62 -3.94 -4.04
CA HIS A 27 1.91 -4.09 -4.70
C HIS A 27 2.32 -2.75 -5.30
N VAL A 28 3.53 -2.32 -4.96
CA VAL A 28 4.14 -1.10 -5.51
C VAL A 28 5.32 -1.48 -6.38
N PRO A 29 5.57 -0.75 -7.48
CA PRO A 29 6.78 -0.94 -8.26
C PRO A 29 7.99 -0.56 -7.40
N ASP A 30 8.98 -1.44 -7.37
CA ASP A 30 10.28 -1.15 -6.79
C ASP A 30 11.05 -0.19 -7.72
N PRO A 31 11.57 0.93 -7.20
CA PRO A 31 12.18 1.97 -8.04
C PRO A 31 13.47 1.49 -8.72
N ASP A 32 14.17 0.52 -8.15
CA ASP A 32 15.47 0.06 -8.63
C ASP A 32 15.34 -1.09 -9.63
N THR A 33 14.33 -1.95 -9.44
CA THR A 33 14.21 -3.19 -10.21
C THR A 33 12.98 -3.25 -11.11
N TYR A 34 12.08 -2.26 -11.04
CA TYR A 34 10.77 -2.26 -11.73
C TYR A 34 9.89 -3.48 -11.43
N HIS A 35 10.26 -4.30 -10.44
CA HIS A 35 9.47 -5.44 -10.00
C HIS A 35 8.36 -4.99 -9.04
N LEU A 36 7.21 -5.64 -9.12
CA LEU A 36 6.13 -5.43 -8.16
C LEU A 36 6.50 -6.11 -6.85
N ARG A 37 6.64 -5.32 -5.79
CA ARG A 37 6.86 -5.80 -4.42
C ARG A 37 5.66 -5.50 -3.54
N ALA A 38 5.45 -6.31 -2.53
CA ALA A 38 4.48 -5.98 -1.49
C ALA A 38 4.87 -4.64 -0.83
N ALA A 39 3.87 -3.78 -0.62
CA ALA A 39 4.03 -2.46 -0.01
C ALA A 39 4.30 -2.59 1.50
N LEU A 40 5.50 -3.05 1.85
CA LEU A 40 6.02 -3.21 3.20
C LEU A 40 6.93 -2.04 3.57
N PHE A 41 6.79 -1.55 4.81
CA PHE A 41 7.48 -0.40 5.36
C PHE A 41 7.87 -0.64 6.82
N GLU A 42 9.02 -0.12 7.22
CA GLU A 42 9.44 -0.16 8.63
C GLU A 42 8.73 0.91 9.46
N ARG A 43 8.40 2.05 8.84
CA ARG A 43 7.78 3.20 9.50
C ARG A 43 6.31 3.34 9.12
N ARG A 44 5.50 3.69 10.11
CA ARG A 44 4.07 3.98 9.96
C ARG A 44 3.81 5.06 8.93
N GLU A 45 4.54 6.17 9.01
CA GLU A 45 4.34 7.35 8.15
C GLU A 45 4.55 7.02 6.67
N ASP A 46 5.52 6.16 6.35
CA ASP A 46 5.77 5.73 4.97
C ASP A 46 4.62 4.87 4.44
N ALA A 47 4.11 3.95 5.27
CA ALA A 47 2.96 3.13 4.91
C ALA A 47 1.68 3.97 4.73
N GLU A 48 1.43 4.93 5.62
CA GLU A 48 0.28 5.83 5.51
C GLU A 48 0.36 6.72 4.26
N ARG A 49 1.54 7.26 3.95
CA ARG A 49 1.77 8.04 2.74
C ARG A 49 1.53 7.20 1.49
N CYS A 50 2.02 5.96 1.48
CA CYS A 50 1.80 5.04 0.37
C CYS A 50 0.32 4.67 0.20
N ALA A 51 -0.37 4.36 1.31
CA ALA A 51 -1.81 4.08 1.29
C ALA A 51 -2.63 5.27 0.77
N ALA A 52 -2.28 6.49 1.16
CA ALA A 52 -2.93 7.71 0.66
C ALA A 52 -2.71 7.89 -0.85
N GLU A 53 -1.49 7.68 -1.33
CA GLU A 53 -1.16 7.81 -2.75
C GLU A 53 -1.84 6.73 -3.60
N LEU A 54 -1.83 5.47 -3.16
CA LEU A 54 -2.53 4.39 -3.84
C LEU A 54 -4.04 4.62 -3.87
N SER A 55 -4.61 5.11 -2.77
CA SER A 55 -6.02 5.50 -2.71
C SER A 55 -6.33 6.65 -3.66
N ARG A 56 -5.39 7.58 -3.88
CA ARG A 56 -5.53 8.69 -4.83
C ARG A 56 -5.45 8.19 -6.27
N LEU A 57 -4.53 7.29 -6.60
CA LEU A 57 -4.40 6.69 -7.92
C LEU A 57 -5.61 5.81 -8.27
N GLY A 58 -6.13 5.03 -7.31
CA GLY A 58 -7.35 4.23 -7.47
C GLY A 58 -8.63 5.05 -7.63
N GLN A 59 -8.58 6.38 -7.47
CA GLN A 59 -9.69 7.30 -7.75
C GLN A 59 -9.67 7.88 -9.17
N LEU A 60 -8.57 7.68 -9.91
CA LEU A 60 -8.37 8.20 -11.26
C LEU A 60 -8.68 7.17 -12.36
N SER A 61 -9.09 5.94 -11.98
CA SER A 61 -9.46 4.86 -12.91
C SER A 61 -10.95 4.82 -13.22
#